data_AF-A0A2M8NWG9-F1
#
_entry.id   AF-A0A2M8NWG9-F1
#
_cell.length_a   1.000
_cell.length_b   1.000
_cell.length_c   1.000
_cell.angle_alpha   90.00
_cell.angle_beta   90.00
_cell.angle_gamma   90.00
#
_symmetry.space_group_name_H-M   'P 1'
#
loop_
_entity.id
_entity.type
_entity.pdbx_description
1 polymer ?
#
loop_
_entity_poly.entity_id
_entity_poly.type
_entity_poly.pdbx_seq_one_letter_code
_entity_poly.pdbx_strand_id
1 'polypeptide(L)'
;GYIVEIIRLVGVYSRLGGGIDIHGALFVGEIIGGEMKPQAEEVIDIGFFGLDELPQPIFWWHIPQIEDALNGIGGGTAGRSHFYPAETVTSRKALYEMRDHSGLSRSEFYKYYFESHPDNQFVRDIK
;
A
#
# COMPACT_ATOMS: atom_id res chain seq x y z
N GLY A 1 -12.90 -19.65 -2.72
CA GLY A 1 -12.13 -18.89 -1.74
C GLY A 1 -11.18 -19.86 -1.09
N TYR A 2 -9.95 -19.43 -0.85
CA TYR A 2 -8.98 -20.23 -0.13
C TYR A 2 -9.33 -20.30 1.36
N ILE A 3 -8.98 -21.42 1.98
CA ILE A 3 -8.95 -21.59 3.43
C ILE A 3 -7.49 -21.33 3.84
N VAL A 4 -7.30 -20.38 4.74
CA VAL A 4 -5.97 -19.90 5.14
C VAL A 4 -5.78 -20.15 6.63
N GLU A 5 -4.69 -20.80 6.99
CA GLU A 5 -4.20 -20.89 8.37
C GLU A 5 -3.31 -19.68 8.66
N ILE A 6 -3.54 -18.99 9.78
CA ILE A 6 -2.69 -17.88 10.21
C ILE A 6 -1.47 -18.46 10.93
N ILE A 7 -0.29 -18.23 10.36
CA ILE A 7 0.98 -18.74 10.90
C ILE A 7 1.53 -17.79 11.98
N ARG A 8 1.47 -16.48 11.73
CA ARG A 8 2.06 -15.48 12.63
C ARG A 8 1.53 -14.07 12.39
N LEU A 9 1.54 -13.26 13.45
CA LEU A 9 1.45 -11.81 13.36
C LEU A 9 2.81 -11.23 12.92
N VAL A 10 2.79 -10.43 11.85
CA VAL A 10 3.94 -9.61 11.43
C VAL A 10 4.01 -8.38 12.32
N GLY A 11 2.95 -7.57 12.30
CA GLY A 11 2.89 -6.31 13.03
C GLY A 11 1.64 -5.49 12.77
N VAL A 12 1.60 -4.28 13.35
CA VAL A 12 0.57 -3.27 13.11
C VAL A 12 1.19 -2.12 12.31
N TYR A 13 0.58 -1.80 11.17
CA TYR A 13 1.03 -0.73 10.29
C TYR A 13 0.00 0.38 10.26
N SER A 14 0.45 1.58 10.62
CA SER A 14 -0.37 2.78 10.68
C SER A 14 -0.04 3.69 9.52
N ARG A 15 -1.06 4.09 8.77
CA ARG A 15 -0.98 5.10 7.71
C ARG A 15 -1.76 6.32 8.16
N LEU A 16 -1.06 7.41 8.41
CA LEU A 16 -1.62 8.62 9.00
C LEU A 16 -1.52 9.79 8.02
N GLY A 17 -2.49 10.70 8.02
CA GLY A 17 -2.44 11.95 7.24
C GLY A 17 -2.79 11.82 5.75
N GLY A 18 -3.02 10.61 5.24
CA GLY A 18 -3.40 10.35 3.83
C GLY A 18 -4.90 10.57 3.53
N GLY A 19 -5.58 11.36 4.34
CA GLY A 19 -7.05 11.50 4.36
C GLY A 19 -7.66 10.78 5.55
N ILE A 20 -7.92 9.47 5.42
CA ILE A 20 -8.41 8.64 6.53
C ILE A 20 -7.23 7.90 7.15
N ASP A 21 -7.04 8.06 8.45
CA ASP A 21 -6.05 7.31 9.21
C ASP A 21 -6.46 5.83 9.29
N ILE A 22 -5.51 4.95 8.97
CA ILE A 22 -5.73 3.51 8.88
C ILE A 22 -4.71 2.78 9.75
N HIS A 23 -5.18 1.87 10.58
CA HIS A 23 -4.37 0.93 11.34
C HIS A 23 -4.70 -0.50 10.87
N GLY A 24 -3.74 -1.19 10.28
CA GLY A 24 -3.89 -2.56 9.81
C GLY A 24 -3.00 -3.52 10.58
N ALA A 25 -3.56 -4.66 11.00
CA ALA A 25 -2.77 -5.79 11.49
C ALA A 25 -2.41 -6.70 10.31
N LEU A 26 -1.11 -6.98 10.15
CA LEU A 26 -0.58 -7.81 9.09
C LEU A 26 -0.24 -9.20 9.61
N PHE A 27 -0.74 -10.22 8.93
CA PHE A 27 -0.50 -11.62 9.26
C PHE A 27 0.13 -12.33 8.05
N VAL A 28 0.98 -13.31 8.33
CA VAL A 28 1.34 -14.34 7.35
C VAL A 28 0.39 -15.50 7.54
N GLY A 29 -0.17 -15.98 6.43
CA GLY A 29 -0.97 -17.19 6.40
C GLY A 29 -0.58 -18.10 5.25
N GLU A 30 -0.91 -19.38 5.40
CA GLU A 30 -0.69 -20.42 4.41
C GLU A 30 -2.02 -20.97 3.91
N ILE A 31 -2.10 -21.24 2.61
CA ILE A 31 -3.27 -21.86 2.01
C ILE A 31 -3.28 -23.34 2.38
N ILE A 32 -4.25 -23.73 3.21
CA ILE A 32 -4.43 -25.13 3.65
C ILE A 32 -5.56 -25.85 2.89
N GLY A 33 -6.24 -25.14 1.99
CA GLY A 33 -7.27 -25.73 1.14
C GLY A 33 -8.10 -24.70 0.36
N GLY A 34 -9.13 -25.19 -0.32
CA GLY A 34 -9.99 -24.37 -1.18
C GLY A 34 -9.37 -24.07 -2.54
N GLU A 35 -9.96 -23.12 -3.25
CA GLU A 35 -9.57 -22.73 -4.60
C GLU A 35 -9.76 -21.23 -4.82
N MET A 36 -8.98 -20.69 -5.76
CA MET A 36 -9.08 -19.29 -6.18
C MET A 36 -10.49 -19.01 -6.72
N LYS A 37 -11.20 -18.06 -6.09
CA LYS A 37 -12.50 -17.58 -6.55
C LYS A 37 -12.48 -16.06 -6.50
N PRO A 38 -12.01 -15.39 -7.57
CA PRO A 38 -12.03 -13.93 -7.62
C PRO A 38 -13.48 -13.44 -7.59
N GLN A 39 -13.72 -12.31 -6.92
CA GLN A 39 -14.98 -11.59 -7.01
C GLN A 39 -14.92 -10.71 -8.25
N ALA A 40 -15.55 -11.16 -9.34
CA ALA A 40 -15.40 -10.53 -10.66
C ALA A 40 -15.84 -9.07 -10.70
N GLU A 41 -16.70 -8.63 -9.76
CA GLU A 41 -17.15 -7.25 -9.65
C GLU A 41 -16.09 -6.30 -9.05
N GLU A 42 -15.08 -6.83 -8.36
CA GLU A 42 -14.07 -6.05 -7.63
C GLU A 42 -12.63 -6.34 -8.10
N VAL A 43 -12.37 -7.59 -8.52
CA VAL A 43 -11.04 -8.09 -8.86
C VAL A 43 -10.89 -8.22 -10.37
N ILE A 44 -10.11 -7.33 -10.97
CA ILE A 44 -9.78 -7.36 -12.40
C ILE A 44 -8.77 -8.47 -12.71
N ASP A 45 -7.80 -8.68 -11.81
CA ASP A 45 -6.74 -9.68 -11.98
C ASP A 45 -6.25 -10.17 -10.60
N ILE A 46 -5.78 -11.41 -10.54
CA ILE A 46 -5.25 -12.06 -9.33
C ILE A 46 -4.19 -13.09 -9.71
N GLY A 47 -3.10 -13.14 -8.96
CA GLY A 47 -2.00 -14.06 -9.21
C GLY A 47 -1.13 -14.29 -7.97
N PHE A 48 -0.23 -15.27 -8.10
CA PHE A 48 0.84 -15.51 -7.15
C PHE A 48 2.14 -14.94 -7.71
N PHE A 49 2.88 -14.22 -6.89
CA PHE A 49 4.09 -13.50 -7.30
C PHE A 49 5.20 -13.73 -6.28
N GLY A 50 6.43 -13.92 -6.75
CA GLY A 50 7.61 -13.77 -5.91
C GLY A 50 7.87 -12.30 -5.56
N LEU A 51 8.75 -12.05 -4.59
CA LEU A 51 9.13 -10.68 -4.18
C LEU A 51 9.70 -9.86 -5.34
N ASP A 52 10.57 -10.48 -6.13
CA ASP A 52 11.23 -9.85 -7.28
C ASP A 52 10.35 -9.79 -8.53
N GLU A 53 9.14 -10.35 -8.46
CA GLU A 53 8.17 -10.46 -9.55
C GLU A 53 6.85 -9.75 -9.23
N LEU A 54 6.85 -8.88 -8.21
CA LEU A 54 5.66 -8.11 -7.83
C LEU A 54 5.15 -7.27 -9.00
N PRO A 55 3.83 -7.28 -9.28
CA PRO A 55 3.26 -6.53 -10.38
C PRO A 55 3.48 -5.02 -10.18
N GLN A 56 3.76 -4.33 -11.28
CA GLN A 56 3.93 -2.88 -11.28
C GLN A 56 2.81 -2.20 -12.08
N PRO A 57 2.31 -1.04 -11.62
CA PRO A 57 2.73 -0.33 -10.41
C PRO A 57 2.02 -0.85 -9.15
N ILE A 58 2.77 -1.09 -8.08
CA ILE A 58 2.24 -1.28 -6.73
C ILE A 58 2.29 0.03 -5.94
N PHE A 59 1.38 0.22 -4.99
CA PHE A 59 1.51 1.34 -4.06
C PHE A 59 2.69 1.11 -3.12
N TRP A 60 3.66 2.04 -3.14
CA TRP A 60 4.95 1.91 -2.46
C TRP A 60 4.86 1.63 -0.96
N TRP A 61 3.81 2.11 -0.28
CA TRP A 61 3.63 1.89 1.16
C TRP A 61 3.35 0.43 1.54
N HIS A 62 3.03 -0.44 0.57
CA HIS A 62 2.90 -1.88 0.80
C HIS A 62 4.25 -2.61 0.75
N ILE A 63 5.27 -2.04 0.12
CA ILE A 63 6.57 -2.71 -0.05
C ILE A 63 7.19 -3.10 1.30
N PRO A 64 7.32 -2.20 2.30
CA PRO A 64 7.90 -2.58 3.58
C PRO A 64 7.12 -3.69 4.30
N GLN A 65 5.79 -3.72 4.14
CA GLN A 65 4.92 -4.75 4.71
C GLN A 65 5.17 -6.12 4.08
N ILE A 66 5.32 -6.16 2.76
CA ILE A 66 5.61 -7.38 2.01
C ILE A 66 7.02 -7.89 2.37
N GLU A 67 8.01 -6.99 2.41
CA GLU A 67 9.38 -7.31 2.79
C GLU A 67 9.44 -7.87 4.23
N ASP A 68 8.79 -7.24 5.20
CA ASP A 68 8.73 -7.71 6.58
C ASP A 68 8.09 -9.12 6.68
N ALA A 69 7.01 -9.35 5.93
CA ALA A 69 6.35 -10.64 5.88
C ALA A 69 7.26 -11.75 5.32
N LEU A 70 7.94 -11.48 4.21
CA LEU A 70 8.80 -12.46 3.53
C LEU A 70 10.15 -12.68 4.22
N ASN A 71 10.69 -11.66 4.89
CA ASN A 71 11.92 -11.77 5.69
C ASN A 71 11.70 -12.41 7.08
N GLY A 72 10.49 -12.90 7.36
CA GLY A 72 10.19 -13.59 8.62
C GLY A 72 10.05 -12.68 9.84
N ILE A 73 9.98 -11.35 9.67
CA ILE A 73 9.82 -10.39 10.77
C ILE A 73 8.47 -10.63 11.45
N GLY A 74 8.45 -10.88 12.76
CA GLY A 74 7.23 -11.14 13.51
C GLY A 74 7.35 -10.84 15.00
N GLY A 75 6.25 -11.03 15.73
CA GLY A 75 6.20 -10.83 17.18
C GLY A 75 5.75 -9.44 17.63
N GLY A 76 5.24 -8.60 16.71
CA GLY A 76 4.59 -7.33 17.06
C GLY A 76 5.30 -6.07 16.60
N THR A 77 5.88 -6.08 15.39
CA THR A 77 6.41 -4.85 14.77
C THR A 77 5.34 -3.77 14.74
N ALA A 78 5.74 -2.51 14.96
CA ALA A 78 4.87 -1.35 14.79
C ALA A 78 5.47 -0.45 13.71
N GLY A 79 4.83 -0.43 12.54
CA GLY A 79 5.17 0.45 11.44
C GLY A 79 4.29 1.69 11.44
N ARG A 80 4.87 2.86 11.15
CA ARG A 80 4.10 4.11 10.97
C ARG A 80 4.61 4.89 9.78
N SER A 81 3.71 5.11 8.82
CA SER A 81 3.94 6.01 7.69
C SER A 81 3.06 7.25 7.87
N HIS A 82 3.71 8.42 7.82
CA HIS A 82 3.02 9.69 7.77
C HIS A 82 2.99 10.17 6.33
N PHE A 83 1.80 10.51 5.87
CA PHE A 83 1.56 11.09 4.56
C PHE A 83 1.19 12.55 4.73
N TYR A 84 1.70 13.35 3.80
CA TYR A 84 1.57 14.80 3.83
C TYR A 84 1.08 15.26 2.45
N PRO A 85 -0.25 15.34 2.27
CA PRO A 85 -0.87 15.71 0.99
C PRO A 85 -0.35 17.07 0.51
N ALA A 86 0.15 17.19 -0.71
CA ALA A 86 0.76 18.40 -1.26
C ALA A 86 -0.18 19.62 -1.18
N GLU A 87 -1.48 19.38 -1.24
CA GLU A 87 -2.54 20.37 -1.00
C GLU A 87 -3.78 19.71 -0.42
N THR A 88 -4.62 20.48 0.27
CA THR A 88 -5.90 19.97 0.80
C THR A 88 -6.95 19.94 -0.29
N VAL A 89 -7.53 18.77 -0.54
CA VAL A 89 -8.66 18.58 -1.45
C VAL A 89 -9.99 18.50 -0.69
N THR A 90 -11.03 19.09 -1.25
CA THR A 90 -12.37 19.12 -0.63
C THR A 90 -13.19 17.87 -0.91
N SER A 91 -12.78 17.03 -1.87
CA SER A 91 -13.47 15.78 -2.20
C SER A 91 -12.56 14.77 -2.90
N ARG A 92 -12.95 13.48 -2.87
CA ARG A 92 -12.30 12.43 -3.67
C ARG A 92 -12.37 12.71 -5.16
N LYS A 93 -13.47 13.31 -5.63
CA LYS A 93 -13.65 13.67 -7.04
C LYS A 93 -12.58 14.67 -7.48
N ALA A 94 -12.37 15.73 -6.70
CA ALA A 94 -11.32 16.71 -6.96
C ALA A 94 -9.92 16.07 -7.00
N LEU A 95 -9.63 15.13 -6.07
CA LEU A 95 -8.37 14.40 -6.07
C LEU A 95 -8.17 13.55 -7.33
N TYR A 96 -9.24 12.92 -7.84
CA TYR A 96 -9.18 12.13 -9.07
C TYR A 96 -9.02 13.03 -10.30
N GLU A 97 -9.70 14.17 -10.35
CA GLU A 97 -9.50 15.17 -11.42
C GLU A 97 -8.05 15.68 -11.44
N MET A 98 -7.46 15.95 -10.27
CA MET A 98 -6.04 16.31 -10.18
C MET A 98 -5.12 15.20 -10.69
N ARG A 99 -5.38 13.94 -10.31
CA ARG A 99 -4.63 12.78 -10.82
C ARG A 99 -4.72 12.72 -12.34
N ASP A 100 -5.93 12.79 -12.87
CA ASP A 100 -6.20 12.56 -14.29
C ASP A 100 -5.60 13.69 -15.15
N HIS A 101 -5.50 14.91 -14.62
CA HIS A 101 -4.81 16.03 -15.27
C HIS A 101 -3.29 16.06 -15.07
N SER A 102 -2.73 15.27 -14.15
CA SER A 102 -1.30 15.32 -13.81
C SER A 102 -0.36 14.75 -14.89
N GLY A 103 -0.87 13.86 -15.75
CA GLY A 103 -0.06 13.10 -16.70
C GLY A 103 0.81 12.00 -16.08
N LEU A 104 0.75 11.79 -14.76
CA LEU A 104 1.45 10.73 -14.04
C LEU A 104 0.62 9.43 -14.03
N SER A 105 1.28 8.28 -13.85
CA SER A 105 0.53 7.06 -13.52
C SER A 105 -0.16 7.21 -12.16
N ARG A 106 -1.15 6.35 -11.89
CA ARG A 106 -1.91 6.40 -10.63
C ARG A 106 -0.99 6.30 -9.40
N SER A 107 -0.04 5.36 -9.40
CA SER A 107 0.86 5.16 -8.24
C SER A 107 1.83 6.34 -8.08
N GLU A 108 2.40 6.83 -9.19
CA GLU A 108 3.30 7.99 -9.18
C GLU A 108 2.60 9.27 -8.71
N PHE A 109 1.37 9.53 -9.18
CA PHE A 109 0.59 10.67 -8.72
C PHE A 109 0.38 10.64 -7.22
N TYR A 110 -0.06 9.51 -6.66
CA TYR A 110 -0.29 9.43 -5.22
C TYR A 110 1.00 9.52 -4.43
N LYS A 111 2.11 8.97 -4.94
CA LYS A 111 3.43 9.11 -4.33
C LYS A 111 3.85 10.57 -4.28
N TYR A 112 3.82 11.25 -5.41
CA TYR A 112 4.05 12.68 -5.47
C TYR A 112 3.14 13.43 -4.52
N TYR A 113 1.82 13.24 -4.62
CA TYR A 113 0.85 13.99 -3.84
C TYR A 113 1.02 13.78 -2.33
N PHE A 114 1.32 12.59 -1.84
CA PHE A 114 1.43 12.33 -0.40
C PHE A 114 2.85 12.47 0.17
N GLU A 115 3.89 12.50 -0.65
CA GLU A 115 5.28 12.63 -0.19
C GLU A 115 5.93 13.98 -0.54
N SER A 116 5.32 14.83 -1.38
CA SER A 116 5.96 16.09 -1.84
C SER A 116 5.73 17.31 -0.95
N HIS A 117 5.46 17.12 0.34
CA HIS A 117 5.31 18.23 1.26
C HIS A 117 6.66 18.95 1.51
N PRO A 118 6.68 20.29 1.65
CA PRO A 118 7.92 21.07 1.77
C PRO A 118 8.79 20.76 3.01
N ASP A 119 8.23 20.09 4.01
CA ASP A 119 8.94 19.58 5.19
C ASP A 119 9.45 18.13 5.02
N ASN A 120 9.14 17.49 3.90
CA ASN A 120 9.67 16.17 3.57
C ASN A 120 11.04 16.33 2.91
N GLN A 121 12.10 16.26 3.72
CA GLN A 121 13.50 16.50 3.31
C GLN A 121 13.99 15.57 2.18
N PHE A 122 13.25 14.53 1.81
CA PHE A 122 13.61 13.59 0.74
C PHE A 122 13.39 14.11 -0.70
N VAL A 123 12.58 15.16 -0.90
CA VAL A 123 12.22 15.63 -2.27
C VAL A 123 13.13 16.75 -2.77
N ARG A 124 14.07 17.25 -1.96
CA ARG A 124 14.94 18.39 -2.34
C ARG A 124 16.11 18.02 -3.24
N ASP A 125 16.43 16.74 -3.41
CA ASP A 125 17.68 16.30 -4.08
C ASP A 125 17.47 15.64 -5.46
N ILE A 126 16.29 15.77 -6.07
CA ILE A 126 16.09 15.42 -7.48
C ILE A 126 15.96 16.72 -8.29
N LYS A 127 17.11 17.33 -8.60
CA LYS A 127 17.30 18.27 -9.71
C LYS A 127 18.60 17.99 -10.42
#